data_AF-D3LCB4-F1
#
_entry.id   AF-D3LCB4-F1
#
_cell.length_a   1.000
_cell.length_b   1.000
_cell.length_c   1.000
_cell.angle_alpha   90.00
_cell.angle_beta   90.00
_cell.angle_gamma   90.00
#
_symmetry.space_group_name_H-M   'P 1'
#
loop_
_entity.id
_entity.type
_entity.pdbx_description
1 polymer ?
#
loop_
_entity_poly.entity_id
_entity_poly.type
_entity_poly.pdbx_seq_one_letter_code
_entity_poly.pdbx_strand_id
1 'polypeptide(L)' 'MKQWTDELSQKLRYKRSDLKLNRGELCKILKIGSHTLKNLEEGSCEIKQSTYIKLLEWLVD' A
#
# COMPACT_ATOMS: atom_id res chain seq x y z
N MET A 1 6.10 -3.33 14.78
CA MET A 1 5.96 -3.49 13.31
C MET A 1 4.74 -4.36 13.03
N LYS A 2 4.21 -4.37 11.81
CA LYS A 2 3.09 -5.21 11.39
C LYS A 2 3.44 -5.93 10.09
N GLN A 3 2.98 -7.16 9.97
CA GLN A 3 3.15 -7.98 8.78
C GLN A 3 2.18 -7.49 7.69
N TRP A 4 2.74 -7.04 6.56
CA TRP A 4 2.03 -6.88 5.30
C TRP A 4 2.09 -8.22 4.55
N THR A 5 0.96 -8.68 4.02
CA THR A 5 0.84 -10.00 3.38
C THR A 5 0.77 -9.87 1.86
N ASP A 6 1.07 -10.95 1.14
CA ASP A 6 0.97 -10.96 -0.33
C ASP A 6 -0.47 -10.69 -0.82
N GLU A 7 -1.47 -11.11 -0.05
CA GLU A 7 -2.89 -10.82 -0.34
C GLU A 7 -3.16 -9.31 -0.26
N LEU A 8 -2.63 -8.61 0.75
CA LEU A 8 -2.76 -7.16 0.87
C LEU A 8 -2.00 -6.45 -0.26
N SER A 9 -0.81 -6.93 -0.64
CA SER A 9 -0.08 -6.45 -1.81
C SER A 9 -0.91 -6.58 -3.09
N GLN A 10 -1.60 -7.71 -3.27
CA GLN A 10 -2.47 -7.93 -4.41
C GLN A 10 -3.67 -6.96 -4.41
N LYS A 11 -4.36 -6.81 -3.27
CA LYS A 11 -5.48 -5.85 -3.12
C LYS A 11 -5.03 -4.41 -3.39
N LEU A 12 -3.85 -4.01 -2.91
CA LEU A 12 -3.25 -2.70 -3.17
C LEU A 12 -3.03 -2.45 -4.66
N ARG A 13 -2.44 -3.42 -5.38
CA ARG A 13 -2.21 -3.32 -6.82
C ARG A 13 -3.52 -3.20 -7.59
N TYR A 14 -4.53 -4.00 -7.23
CA TYR A 14 -5.84 -3.97 -7.89
C TYR A 14 -6.58 -2.67 -7.65
N LYS A 15 -6.74 -2.24 -6.39
CA LYS A 15 -7.38 -0.97 -6.09
C LYS A 15 -6.69 0.22 -6.75
N ARG A 16 -5.35 0.24 -6.77
CA ARG A 16 -4.59 1.27 -7.49
C ARG A 16 -4.92 1.25 -9.00
N SER A 17 -4.97 0.07 -9.60
CA SER A 17 -5.31 -0.12 -11.02
C SER A 17 -6.74 0.32 -11.33
N ASP A 18 -7.71 -0.05 -10.49
CA ASP A 18 -9.12 0.30 -10.66
C ASP A 18 -9.34 1.82 -10.61
N LEU A 19 -8.62 2.50 -9.72
CA LEU A 19 -8.61 3.95 -9.60
C LEU A 19 -7.73 4.65 -10.65
N LYS A 20 -7.08 3.89 -11.55
CA LYS A 20 -6.15 4.38 -12.59
C LYS A 20 -5.02 5.26 -12.04
N LEU A 21 -4.59 4.99 -10.81
CA LEU A 21 -3.53 5.75 -10.14
C LEU A 21 -2.15 5.23 -10.55
N ASN A 22 -1.23 6.16 -10.83
CA ASN A 22 0.18 5.83 -10.89
C ASN A 22 0.79 5.74 -9.47
N ARG A 23 2.00 5.18 -9.37
CA ARG A 23 2.69 5.01 -8.07
C ARG A 23 2.92 6.33 -7.34
N GLY A 24 3.21 7.40 -8.07
CA GLY A 24 3.47 8.72 -7.49
C GLY A 24 2.22 9.36 -6.87
N GLU A 25 1.07 9.22 -7.53
CA GLU A 25 -0.22 9.66 -7.01
C GLU A 25 -0.59 8.90 -5.74
N LEU A 26 -0.45 7.57 -5.76
CA LEU A 26 -0.73 6.76 -4.58
C LEU A 26 0.20 7.11 -3.41
N CYS A 27 1.49 7.38 -3.66
CA CYS A 27 2.42 7.86 -2.63
C CYS A 27 1.94 9.18 -1.98
N LYS A 28 1.40 10.10 -2.78
CA LYS A 28 0.85 11.38 -2.28
C LYS A 28 -0.41 11.17 -1.43
N ILE A 29 -1.32 10.31 -1.87
CA ILE A 29 -2.57 9.97 -1.15
C ILE A 29 -2.24 9.34 0.20
N LEU A 30 -1.39 8.30 0.21
CA LEU A 30 -1.03 7.54 1.41
C LEU A 30 0.03 8.23 2.27
N LYS A 31 0.66 9.30 1.75
CA LYS A 31 1.78 10.01 2.38
C LYS A 31 2.93 9.04 2.73
N ILE A 32 3.29 8.17 1.79
CA ILE A 32 4.41 7.22 1.92
C ILE A 32 5.47 7.46 0.85
N GLY A 33 6.69 6.99 1.11
CA GLY A 33 7.79 7.05 0.15
C GLY A 33 7.62 6.03 -0.98
N SER A 34 8.23 6.31 -2.13
CA SER A 34 8.22 5.44 -3.32
C SER A 34 8.81 4.06 -3.03
N HIS A 35 9.88 3.98 -2.23
CA HIS A 35 10.50 2.71 -1.83
C HIS A 35 9.55 1.88 -0.95
N THR A 36 8.84 2.52 -0.01
CA THR A 36 7.82 1.85 0.80
C THR A 36 6.71 1.30 -0.09
N LEU A 37 6.19 2.11 -1.03
CA LEU A 37 5.15 1.64 -1.95
C LEU A 37 5.64 0.48 -2.82
N LYS A 38 6.88 0.54 -3.31
CA LYS A 38 7.48 -0.56 -4.08
C LYS A 38 7.46 -1.87 -3.28
N ASN A 39 7.94 -1.86 -2.04
CA ASN A 39 7.97 -3.06 -1.20
C ASN A 39 6.55 -3.58 -0.92
N LEU A 40 5.60 -2.69 -0.64
CA LEU A 40 4.19 -3.05 -0.43
C LEU A 40 3.56 -3.70 -1.67
N GLU A 41 3.94 -3.26 -2.87
CA GLU A 41 3.47 -3.84 -4.12
C GLU A 41 4.24 -5.08 -4.57
N GLU A 42 5.44 -5.34 -4.06
CA GLU A 42 6.22 -6.53 -4.43
C GLU A 42 5.74 -7.77 -3.69
N GLY A 43 5.35 -7.63 -2.42
CA GLY A 43 4.82 -8.73 -1.64
C GLY A 43 4.91 -8.50 -0.14
N SER A 44 4.97 -9.60 0.60
CA SER A 44 5.01 -9.60 2.05
C SER A 44 6.24 -8.84 2.59
N CYS A 45 6.01 -7.94 3.55
CA CYS A 45 7.05 -7.15 4.18
C CYS A 45 6.63 -6.66 5.58
N GLU A 46 7.60 -6.19 6.38
CA GLU A 46 7.29 -5.55 7.65
C GLU A 46 7.20 -4.03 7.52
N ILE A 47 6.11 -3.46 8.03
CA ILE A 47 5.89 -2.02 8.01
C ILE A 47 5.51 -1.47 9.38
N LYS A 48 5.61 -0.14 9.54
CA LYS A 48 5.19 0.54 10.77
C LYS A 48 3.68 0.38 10.94
N GLN A 49 3.24 0.21 12.19
CA GLN A 49 1.81 0.04 12.50
C GLN A 49 0.96 1.23 12.03
N SER A 50 1.47 2.46 12.14
CA SER A 50 0.79 3.65 11.65
C SER A 50 0.60 3.67 10.13
N THR A 51 1.56 3.14 9.38
CA THR A 51 1.44 2.95 7.92
C THR A 51 0.46 1.83 7.59
N TYR A 52 0.51 0.73 8.35
CA TYR A 52 -0.38 -0.42 8.18
C TYR A 52 -1.85 -0.03 8.35
N ILE A 53 -2.21 0.70 9.41
CA ILE A 53 -3.59 1.14 9.67
C ILE A 53 -4.10 2.02 8.51
N LYS A 54 -3.32 3.03 8.10
CA LYS A 54 -3.69 3.91 6.98
C LYS A 54 -3.92 3.16 5.67
N LEU A 55 -3.09 2.15 5.39
CA LEU A 55 -3.25 1.32 4.21
C LEU A 55 -4.53 0.48 4.26
N LEU A 56 -4.86 -0.08 5.44
CA LEU A 56 -6.10 -0.84 5.61
C LEU A 56 -7.34 0.04 5.48
N GLU A 57 -7.35 1.23 6.09
CA GLU A 57 -8.42 2.22 5.94
C GLU A 57 -8.61 2.56 4.46
N TRP A 58 -7.53 2.91 3.77
CA TRP A 58 -7.59 3.21 2.34
C TRP A 58 -8.02 2.01 1.48
N LEU A 59 -7.73 0.77 1.88
CA LEU A 59 -8.15 -0.42 1.13
C LEU A 59 -9.63 -0.73 1.29
N VAL A 60 -10.24 -0.37 2.41
CA VAL A 60 -11.67 -0.60 2.70
C VAL A 60 -12.58 0.48 2.09
N ASP A 61 -12.09 1.72 1.96
CA ASP A 61 -12.84 2.88 1.42
C ASP A 61 -13.28 2.76 -0.05
#